data_AF-A0A233V4C4-F1
#
_entry.id   AF-A0A233V4C4-F1
#
_cell.length_a   1.000
_cell.length_b   1.000
_cell.length_c   1.000
_cell.angle_alpha   90.00
_cell.angle_beta   90.00
_cell.angle_gamma   90.00
#
_symmetry.space_group_name_H-M   'P 1'
#
loop_
_entity.id
_entity.type
_entity.pdbx_description
1 polymer ?
#
loop_
_entity_poly.entity_id
_entity_poly.type
_entity_poly.pdbx_seq_one_letter_code
_entity_poly.pdbx_strand_id
1 'polypeptide(L)'
;MNEVVNEWINIIGTVQNKDELDKFLSQTTGYSLDYYLKKRDGLQNKVVDFNYENEEILELNEICDWYNLYTPIYLKYRRNLIENIGNLKFIAFENLIHEVDKYCIQESLNLSYRCVVQEINILRQKKELVGETSEDRYFYFCNSMCNDKNYVKTFFNKYPQLFELINLRMKQVTDFIIEICCNVNNENEELSNTFFDIENLELKNINFSLGDTHNNGKFVCVLNFDNNKKVIYKPRNMGIDCRLEELGNFISEKSNYSINIYTPKNNR
;
A
#
# COMPACT_ATOMS: atom_id res chain seq x y z
N MET A 1 30.73 -1.30 9.56
CA MET A 1 30.70 -1.45 8.09
C MET A 1 30.42 -2.90 7.67
N ASN A 2 31.19 -3.89 8.17
CA ASN A 2 30.93 -5.32 7.84
C ASN A 2 29.58 -5.85 8.34
N GLU A 3 29.12 -5.43 9.52
CA GLU A 3 27.82 -5.86 10.08
C GLU A 3 26.64 -5.43 9.20
N VAL A 4 26.64 -4.17 8.75
CA VAL A 4 25.63 -3.60 7.84
C VAL A 4 25.56 -4.33 6.51
N VAL A 5 26.72 -4.66 5.94
CA VAL A 5 26.79 -5.40 4.68
C VAL A 5 26.19 -6.80 4.85
N ASN A 6 26.49 -7.47 5.96
CA ASN A 6 25.90 -8.78 6.27
C ASN A 6 24.37 -8.71 6.48
N GLU A 7 23.87 -7.65 7.14
CA GLU A 7 22.42 -7.41 7.25
C GLU A 7 21.77 -7.26 5.87
N TRP A 8 22.38 -6.50 4.96
CA TRP A 8 21.85 -6.28 3.62
C TRP A 8 21.86 -7.56 2.77
N ILE A 9 22.92 -8.35 2.87
CA ILE A 9 23.01 -9.68 2.25
C ILE A 9 21.85 -10.57 2.71
N ASN A 10 21.58 -10.62 4.02
CA ASN A 10 20.48 -11.42 4.58
C ASN A 10 19.09 -10.93 4.11
N ILE A 11 18.87 -9.61 4.05
CA ILE A 11 17.59 -9.03 3.59
C ILE A 11 17.36 -9.31 2.10
N ILE A 12 18.40 -9.18 1.27
CA ILE A 12 18.29 -9.41 -0.18
C ILE A 12 18.11 -10.91 -0.47
N GLY A 13 18.83 -11.78 0.23
CA GLY A 13 18.67 -13.23 0.19
C GLY A 13 19.10 -13.90 -1.12
N THR A 14 19.41 -13.13 -2.17
CA THR A 14 19.88 -13.63 -3.48
C THR A 14 21.38 -13.47 -3.71
N VAL A 15 22.09 -12.83 -2.78
CA VAL A 15 23.54 -12.60 -2.79
C VAL A 15 24.16 -13.25 -1.56
N GLN A 16 25.43 -13.64 -1.62
CA GLN A 16 26.11 -14.33 -0.50
C GLN A 16 27.28 -13.57 0.11
N ASN A 17 27.85 -12.61 -0.61
CA ASN A 17 29.04 -11.88 -0.17
C ASN A 17 29.01 -10.42 -0.65
N LYS A 18 29.99 -9.63 -0.17
CA LYS A 18 30.09 -8.20 -0.46
C LYS A 18 30.22 -7.91 -1.96
N ASP A 19 30.97 -8.71 -2.69
CA ASP A 19 31.23 -8.47 -4.12
C ASP A 19 29.98 -8.76 -4.96
N GLU A 20 29.25 -9.82 -4.63
CA GLU A 20 27.94 -10.11 -5.23
C GLU A 20 26.92 -9.02 -4.92
N LEU A 21 26.91 -8.50 -3.69
CA LEU A 21 26.04 -7.39 -3.29
C LEU A 21 26.35 -6.11 -4.11
N ASP A 22 27.62 -5.74 -4.24
CA ASP A 22 28.03 -4.56 -5.01
C ASP A 22 27.66 -4.69 -6.49
N LYS A 23 27.86 -5.89 -7.07
CA LYS A 23 27.46 -6.19 -8.45
C LYS A 23 25.95 -6.11 -8.63
N PHE A 24 25.18 -6.70 -7.71
CA PHE A 24 23.72 -6.67 -7.74
C PHE A 24 23.19 -5.23 -7.69
N LEU A 25 23.70 -4.41 -6.77
CA LEU A 25 23.29 -3.00 -6.64
C LEU A 25 23.65 -2.22 -7.91
N SER A 26 24.89 -2.36 -8.39
CA SER A 26 25.35 -1.65 -9.59
C SER A 26 24.52 -1.99 -10.83
N GLN A 27 24.15 -3.26 -11.02
CA GLN A 27 23.34 -3.70 -12.15
C GLN A 27 21.88 -3.28 -12.04
N THR A 28 21.32 -3.29 -10.83
CA THR A 28 19.89 -3.04 -10.60
C THR A 28 19.58 -1.55 -10.52
N THR A 29 20.47 -0.77 -9.92
CA THR A 29 20.20 0.64 -9.59
C THR A 29 21.16 1.62 -10.25
N GLY A 30 22.26 1.13 -10.83
CA GLY A 30 23.32 1.96 -11.41
C GLY A 30 24.29 2.55 -10.37
N TYR A 31 24.17 2.19 -9.09
CA TYR A 31 25.02 2.71 -8.01
C TYR A 31 25.71 1.60 -7.23
N SER A 32 26.95 1.86 -6.79
CA SER A 32 27.76 0.92 -6.02
C SER A 32 27.32 0.81 -4.56
N LEU A 33 27.77 -0.25 -3.88
CA LEU A 33 27.64 -0.43 -2.44
C LEU A 33 28.20 0.76 -1.66
N ASP A 34 29.36 1.29 -2.06
CA ASP A 34 29.97 2.46 -1.41
C ASP A 34 29.10 3.71 -1.50
N TYR A 35 28.37 3.90 -2.62
CA TYR A 35 27.40 4.98 -2.74
C TYR A 35 26.29 4.83 -1.69
N TYR A 36 25.74 3.62 -1.54
CA TYR A 36 24.67 3.36 -0.57
C TYR A 36 25.14 3.45 0.89
N LEU A 37 26.36 3.02 1.21
CA LEU A 37 26.93 3.18 2.54
C LEU A 37 27.07 4.66 2.91
N LYS A 38 27.60 5.50 2.00
CA LYS A 38 27.66 6.96 2.21
C LYS A 38 26.29 7.59 2.38
N LYS A 39 25.32 7.18 1.56
CA LYS A 39 23.94 7.68 1.64
C LYS A 39 23.26 7.29 2.96
N ARG A 40 23.50 6.08 3.47
CA ARG A 40 23.03 5.63 4.78
C ARG A 40 23.54 6.55 5.89
N ASP A 41 24.85 6.83 5.91
CA ASP A 41 25.46 7.65 6.96
C ASP A 41 24.87 9.07 7.01
N GLY A 42 24.52 9.63 5.85
CA GLY A 42 23.80 10.91 5.77
C GLY A 42 22.35 10.88 6.29
N LEU A 43 21.75 9.70 6.44
CA LEU A 43 20.35 9.51 6.86
C LEU A 43 20.19 9.10 8.33
N GLN A 44 21.28 8.74 9.03
CA GLN A 44 21.24 8.27 10.43
C GLN A 44 20.71 9.33 11.43
N ASN A 45 20.55 10.58 11.00
CA ASN A 45 20.05 11.69 11.84
C ASN A 45 18.56 12.01 11.66
N LYS A 46 17.82 11.27 10.83
CA LYS A 46 16.36 11.43 10.75
C LYS A 46 15.70 10.69 11.91
N VAL A 47 15.31 11.43 12.94
CA VAL A 47 14.45 10.89 14.00
C VAL A 47 13.06 10.70 13.42
N VAL A 48 12.55 9.46 13.47
CA VAL A 48 11.16 9.21 13.17
C VAL A 48 10.31 9.82 14.28
N ASP A 49 9.56 10.87 13.94
CA ASP A 49 8.62 11.49 14.85
C ASP A 49 7.26 10.80 14.72
N PHE A 50 6.80 10.25 15.83
CA PHE A 50 5.53 9.57 15.95
C PHE A 50 4.65 10.41 16.87
N ASN A 51 3.58 10.98 16.33
CA ASN A 51 2.54 11.57 17.16
C ASN A 51 1.56 10.45 17.55
N TYR A 52 1.86 9.77 18.66
CA TYR A 52 1.11 8.61 19.13
C TYR A 52 -0.16 9.04 19.87
N GLU A 53 -1.28 9.10 19.16
CA GLU A 53 -2.59 9.03 19.83
C GLU A 53 -3.00 7.57 19.97
N ASN A 54 -3.63 7.23 21.09
CA ASN A 54 -4.12 5.88 21.36
C ASN A 54 -5.53 5.74 20.76
N GLU A 55 -5.60 5.37 19.49
CA GLU A 55 -6.85 4.90 18.88
C GLU A 55 -6.72 3.41 18.60
N GLU A 56 -7.66 2.63 19.13
CA GLU A 56 -7.79 1.22 18.81
C GLU A 56 -8.50 1.09 17.46
N ILE A 57 -7.84 0.43 16.51
CA ILE A 57 -8.46 0.03 15.24
C ILE A 57 -8.85 -1.43 15.40
N LEU A 58 -10.13 -1.71 15.29
CA LEU A 58 -10.69 -3.05 15.47
C LEU A 58 -10.18 -4.02 14.40
N GLU A 59 -10.08 -5.30 14.77
CA GLU A 59 -9.85 -6.45 13.87
C GLU A 59 -8.54 -6.45 13.06
N LEU A 60 -7.59 -5.54 13.34
CA LEU A 60 -6.29 -5.56 12.65
C LEU A 60 -5.43 -6.77 13.00
N ASN A 61 -5.64 -7.34 14.19
CA ASN A 61 -5.00 -8.56 14.65
C ASN A 61 -5.38 -9.79 13.80
N GLU A 62 -6.50 -9.75 13.07
CA GLU A 62 -6.89 -10.82 12.16
C GLU A 62 -6.08 -10.82 10.85
N ILE A 63 -5.42 -9.70 10.54
CA ILE A 63 -4.64 -9.53 9.30
C ILE A 63 -3.20 -9.97 9.50
N CYS A 64 -2.58 -9.49 10.58
CA CYS A 64 -1.14 -9.62 10.81
C CYS A 64 -0.83 -9.43 12.30
N ASP A 65 -0.04 -10.32 12.88
CA ASP A 65 0.39 -10.24 14.27
C ASP A 65 1.24 -8.98 14.58
N TRP A 66 1.83 -8.36 13.56
CA TRP A 66 2.72 -7.19 13.70
C TRP A 66 1.99 -5.86 13.48
N TYR A 67 0.65 -5.85 13.42
CA TYR A 67 -0.13 -4.65 13.08
C TYR A 67 0.25 -3.42 13.94
N ASN A 68 0.53 -3.61 15.23
CA ASN A 68 0.94 -2.55 16.16
C ASN A 68 2.26 -1.86 15.77
N LEU A 69 3.11 -2.51 14.99
CA LEU A 69 4.29 -1.87 14.41
C LEU A 69 3.91 -0.76 13.42
N TYR A 70 2.80 -0.91 12.69
CA TYR A 70 2.40 0.00 11.62
C TYR A 70 1.30 0.98 12.03
N THR A 71 0.45 0.61 12.99
CA THR A 71 -0.65 1.43 13.50
C THR A 71 -0.26 2.90 13.74
N PRO A 72 0.87 3.22 14.40
CA PRO A 72 1.25 4.61 14.66
C PRO A 72 1.50 5.44 13.39
N ILE A 73 2.00 4.81 12.32
CA ILE A 73 2.21 5.48 11.02
C ILE A 73 0.87 5.71 10.34
N TYR A 74 0.02 4.67 10.35
CA TYR A 74 -1.24 4.66 9.64
C TYR A 74 -2.28 5.61 10.24
N LEU A 75 -2.35 5.75 11.57
CA LEU A 75 -3.33 6.61 12.26
C LEU A 75 -3.37 8.05 11.73
N LYS A 76 -2.20 8.62 11.40
CA LYS A 76 -2.10 9.94 10.77
C LYS A 76 -2.90 10.03 9.47
N TYR A 77 -2.79 9.02 8.62
CA TYR A 77 -3.46 8.97 7.32
C TYR A 77 -4.93 8.58 7.45
N ARG A 78 -5.24 7.71 8.41
CA ARG A 78 -6.61 7.33 8.75
C ARG A 78 -7.45 8.53 9.16
N ARG A 79 -6.93 9.45 9.99
CA ARG A 79 -7.67 10.68 10.35
C ARG A 79 -8.01 11.54 9.14
N ASN A 80 -7.01 11.83 8.31
CA ASN A 80 -7.22 12.59 7.08
C ASN A 80 -8.25 11.90 6.17
N LEU A 81 -8.22 10.57 6.07
CA LEU A 81 -9.23 9.80 5.34
C LEU A 81 -10.62 10.05 5.92
N ILE A 82 -10.82 9.81 7.22
CA ILE A 82 -12.11 9.99 7.93
C ILE A 82 -12.66 11.41 7.73
N GLU A 83 -11.83 12.44 7.88
CA GLU A 83 -12.22 13.84 7.70
C GLU A 83 -12.74 14.15 6.29
N ASN A 84 -12.14 13.55 5.26
CA ASN A 84 -12.48 13.81 3.87
C ASN A 84 -13.67 12.96 3.36
N ILE A 85 -13.84 11.72 3.87
CA ILE A 85 -14.87 10.80 3.34
C ILE A 85 -16.08 10.61 4.27
N GLY A 86 -15.96 10.93 5.56
CA GLY A 86 -16.97 10.60 6.57
C GLY A 86 -18.34 11.27 6.38
N ASN A 87 -18.38 12.39 5.65
CA ASN A 87 -19.61 13.14 5.36
C ASN A 87 -20.12 12.96 3.92
N LEU A 88 -19.49 12.09 3.12
CA LEU A 88 -19.91 11.86 1.74
C LEU A 88 -21.21 11.05 1.72
N LYS A 89 -22.18 11.53 0.94
CA LYS A 89 -23.57 11.01 0.93
C LYS A 89 -23.65 9.59 0.35
N PHE A 90 -22.80 9.29 -0.63
CA PHE A 90 -22.91 8.08 -1.44
C PHE A 90 -21.87 7.01 -1.08
N ILE A 91 -21.39 7.02 0.18
CA ILE A 91 -20.34 6.13 0.66
C ILE A 91 -20.82 5.40 1.92
N ALA A 92 -20.77 4.07 1.91
CA ALA A 92 -20.98 3.27 3.13
C ALA A 92 -19.72 3.30 4.00
N PHE A 93 -19.55 4.40 4.72
CA PHE A 93 -18.32 4.78 5.39
C PHE A 93 -17.73 3.72 6.34
N GLU A 94 -18.54 3.13 7.23
CA GLU A 94 -18.06 2.18 8.24
C GLU A 94 -17.43 0.92 7.63
N ASN A 95 -18.05 0.35 6.60
CA ASN A 95 -17.50 -0.81 5.91
C ASN A 95 -16.25 -0.44 5.11
N LEU A 96 -16.29 0.71 4.43
CA LEU A 96 -15.18 1.14 3.60
C LEU A 96 -13.92 1.43 4.42
N ILE A 97 -14.05 2.17 5.53
CA ILE A 97 -12.88 2.51 6.37
C ILE A 97 -12.20 1.25 6.90
N HIS A 98 -12.98 0.24 7.28
CA HIS A 98 -12.46 -1.02 7.76
C HIS A 98 -11.67 -1.79 6.69
N GLU A 99 -12.17 -1.86 5.46
CA GLU A 99 -11.46 -2.50 4.35
C GLU A 99 -10.18 -1.75 3.96
N VAL A 100 -10.20 -0.41 4.08
CA VAL A 100 -9.01 0.43 3.87
C VAL A 100 -7.98 0.22 4.98
N ASP A 101 -8.42 0.17 6.24
CA ASP A 101 -7.59 -0.14 7.40
C ASP A 101 -6.89 -1.50 7.16
N LYS A 102 -7.65 -2.51 6.71
CA LYS A 102 -7.11 -3.84 6.39
C LYS A 102 -6.04 -3.80 5.30
N TYR A 103 -6.33 -3.13 4.20
CA TYR A 103 -5.42 -3.02 3.08
C TYR A 103 -4.11 -2.29 3.44
N CYS A 104 -4.18 -1.20 4.20
CA CYS A 104 -3.00 -0.42 4.60
C CYS A 104 -2.05 -1.22 5.50
N ILE A 105 -2.59 -2.02 6.43
CA ILE A 105 -1.78 -2.90 7.27
C ILE A 105 -1.17 -4.03 6.45
N GLN A 106 -1.92 -4.64 5.55
CA GLN A 106 -1.40 -5.69 4.66
C GLN A 106 -0.27 -5.17 3.76
N GLU A 107 -0.40 -3.97 3.20
CA GLU A 107 0.66 -3.35 2.40
C GLU A 107 1.91 -3.04 3.23
N SER A 108 1.73 -2.59 4.48
CA SER A 108 2.83 -2.35 5.41
C SER A 108 3.58 -3.65 5.73
N LEU A 109 2.85 -4.75 5.95
CA LEU A 109 3.42 -6.08 6.13
C LEU A 109 4.24 -6.51 4.90
N ASN A 110 3.65 -6.41 3.71
CA ASN A 110 4.31 -6.80 2.45
C ASN A 110 5.65 -6.08 2.25
N LEU A 111 5.69 -4.77 2.53
CA LEU A 111 6.90 -3.95 2.40
C LEU A 111 7.97 -4.27 3.46
N SER A 112 7.56 -4.69 4.65
CA SER A 112 8.46 -4.83 5.80
C SER A 112 8.83 -6.27 6.13
N TYR A 113 8.18 -7.26 5.53
CA TYR A 113 8.27 -8.67 5.90
C TYR A 113 9.70 -9.14 6.18
N ARG A 114 10.60 -8.91 5.21
CA ARG A 114 12.00 -9.35 5.33
C ARG A 114 12.77 -8.62 6.43
N CYS A 115 12.51 -7.34 6.63
CA CYS A 115 13.15 -6.55 7.70
C CYS A 115 12.66 -7.01 9.08
N VAL A 116 11.37 -7.29 9.24
CA VAL A 116 10.82 -7.76 10.51
C VAL A 116 11.34 -9.16 10.84
N VAL A 117 11.34 -10.08 9.88
CA VAL A 117 11.92 -11.43 10.06
C VAL A 117 13.40 -11.35 10.44
N GLN A 118 14.17 -10.48 9.76
CA GLN A 118 15.57 -10.25 10.09
C GLN A 118 15.72 -9.69 11.51
N GLU A 119 14.85 -8.78 11.93
CA GLU A 119 14.88 -8.21 13.28
C GLU A 119 14.63 -9.28 14.34
N ILE A 120 13.60 -10.11 14.17
CA ILE A 120 13.30 -11.23 15.07
C ILE A 120 14.52 -12.15 15.19
N ASN A 121 15.21 -12.43 14.08
CA ASN A 121 16.43 -13.23 14.09
C ASN A 121 17.57 -12.57 14.87
N ILE A 122 17.76 -11.25 14.72
CA ILE A 122 18.78 -10.48 15.45
C ILE A 122 18.45 -10.49 16.96
N LEU A 123 17.22 -10.18 17.35
CA LEU A 123 16.79 -10.18 18.76
C LEU A 123 16.94 -11.57 19.40
N ARG A 124 16.63 -12.64 18.64
CA ARG A 124 16.86 -14.03 19.07
C ARG A 124 18.34 -14.29 19.34
N GLN A 125 19.23 -13.89 18.42
CA GLN A 125 20.68 -14.08 18.59
C GLN A 125 21.23 -13.30 19.79
N LYS A 126 20.68 -12.11 20.05
CA LYS A 126 21.02 -11.26 21.20
C LYS A 126 20.39 -11.71 22.52
N LYS A 127 19.51 -12.71 22.50
CA LYS A 127 18.72 -13.17 23.67
C LYS A 127 17.82 -12.08 24.26
N GLU A 128 17.31 -11.19 23.41
CA GLU A 128 16.40 -10.11 23.79
C GLU A 128 14.92 -10.50 23.67
N LEU A 129 14.62 -11.69 23.13
CA LEU A 129 13.27 -12.27 23.11
C LEU A 129 13.04 -13.17 24.33
N VAL A 130 11.90 -12.98 25.01
CA VAL A 130 11.48 -13.79 26.16
C VAL A 130 10.62 -14.96 25.69
N GLY A 131 10.91 -16.17 26.19
CA GLY A 131 10.14 -17.38 25.88
C GLY A 131 11.02 -18.63 25.73
N GLU A 132 10.51 -19.78 26.19
CA GLU A 132 11.22 -21.06 26.13
C GLU A 132 11.23 -21.62 24.70
N THR A 133 10.08 -21.53 24.02
CA THR A 133 9.89 -22.04 22.65
C THR A 133 10.07 -20.96 21.58
N SER A 134 10.13 -21.36 20.30
CA SER A 134 10.13 -20.41 19.17
C SER A 134 8.87 -19.58 19.14
N GLU A 135 7.75 -20.21 19.47
CA GLU A 135 6.41 -19.65 19.46
C GLU A 135 6.26 -18.62 20.58
N ASP A 136 6.72 -18.92 21.80
CA ASP A 136 6.69 -17.97 22.93
C ASP A 136 7.47 -16.70 22.60
N ARG A 137 8.66 -16.85 22.01
CA ARG A 137 9.51 -15.72 21.61
C ARG A 137 8.86 -14.87 20.52
N TYR A 138 8.17 -15.51 19.58
CA TYR A 138 7.41 -14.82 18.55
C TYR A 138 6.21 -14.05 19.14
N PHE A 139 5.47 -14.66 20.06
CA PHE A 139 4.37 -13.98 20.76
C PHE A 139 4.87 -12.82 21.62
N TYR A 140 6.02 -12.96 22.29
CA TYR A 140 6.64 -11.86 23.02
C TYR A 140 6.99 -10.69 22.09
N PHE A 141 7.53 -10.97 20.90
CA PHE A 141 7.78 -9.94 19.90
C PHE A 141 6.48 -9.20 19.52
N CYS A 142 5.43 -9.93 19.15
CA CYS A 142 4.18 -9.33 18.66
C CYS A 142 3.42 -8.57 19.77
N ASN A 143 3.31 -9.18 20.96
CA ASN A 143 2.43 -8.67 22.02
C ASN A 143 3.13 -7.74 23.02
N SER A 144 4.47 -7.78 23.11
CA SER A 144 5.23 -6.89 24.00
C SER A 144 6.03 -5.87 23.21
N MET A 145 6.91 -6.30 22.32
CA MET A 145 7.82 -5.39 21.60
C MET A 145 7.06 -4.49 20.63
N CYS A 146 6.20 -5.04 19.75
CA CYS A 146 5.43 -4.22 18.80
C CYS A 146 4.42 -3.28 19.50
N ASN A 147 4.06 -3.54 20.75
CA ASN A 147 3.21 -2.67 21.57
C ASN A 147 3.99 -1.58 22.33
N ASP A 148 5.31 -1.71 22.43
CA ASP A 148 6.15 -0.70 23.06
C ASP A 148 6.54 0.39 22.05
N LYS A 149 6.04 1.61 22.29
CA LYS A 149 6.31 2.80 21.48
C LYS A 149 7.81 3.11 21.33
N ASN A 150 8.61 2.85 22.37
CA ASN A 150 10.05 3.07 22.31
C ASN A 150 10.74 2.04 21.43
N TYR A 151 10.27 0.79 21.49
CA TYR A 151 10.75 -0.26 20.60
C TYR A 151 10.37 0.05 19.15
N VAL A 152 9.11 0.37 18.86
CA VAL A 152 8.65 0.75 17.50
C VAL A 152 9.49 1.89 16.94
N LYS A 153 9.75 2.94 17.74
CA LYS A 153 10.65 4.03 17.35
C LYS A 153 12.08 3.56 17.07
N THR A 154 12.61 2.67 17.90
CA THR A 154 13.96 2.11 17.73
C THR A 154 14.06 1.27 16.45
N PHE A 155 13.04 0.45 16.16
CA PHE A 155 12.94 -0.33 14.94
C PHE A 155 12.99 0.57 13.69
N PHE A 156 12.17 1.60 13.62
CA PHE A 156 12.15 2.48 12.45
C PHE A 156 13.36 3.42 12.36
N ASN A 157 13.98 3.78 13.48
CA ASN A 157 15.28 4.46 13.45
C ASN A 157 16.40 3.55 12.92
N LYS A 158 16.31 2.23 13.16
CA LYS A 158 17.21 1.24 12.56
C LYS A 158 16.94 1.02 11.07
N TYR A 159 15.67 1.08 10.65
CA TYR A 159 15.23 0.93 9.25
C TYR A 159 14.55 2.21 8.71
N PRO A 160 15.24 3.35 8.60
CA PRO A 160 14.61 4.63 8.27
C PRO A 160 14.05 4.69 6.85
N GLN A 161 14.67 3.99 5.89
CA GLN A 161 14.12 3.90 4.53
C GLN A 161 12.85 3.06 4.48
N LEU A 162 12.73 2.03 5.32
CA LEU A 162 11.49 1.25 5.42
C LEU A 162 10.36 2.12 5.96
N PHE A 163 10.64 2.94 6.99
CA PHE A 163 9.67 3.92 7.49
C PHE A 163 9.19 4.86 6.37
N GLU A 164 10.11 5.47 5.63
CA GLU A 164 9.76 6.40 4.54
C GLU A 164 8.94 5.72 3.43
N LEU A 165 9.25 4.46 3.11
CA LEU A 165 8.50 3.68 2.12
C LEU A 165 7.07 3.39 2.59
N ILE A 166 6.89 2.90 3.82
CA ILE A 166 5.57 2.65 4.41
C ILE A 166 4.79 3.95 4.50
N ASN A 167 5.40 5.00 5.03
CA ASN A 167 4.79 6.32 5.19
C ASN A 167 4.32 6.91 3.83
N LEU A 168 5.17 6.85 2.80
CA LEU A 168 4.81 7.27 1.44
C LEU A 168 3.68 6.40 0.87
N ARG A 169 3.74 5.08 1.05
CA ARG A 169 2.72 4.15 0.55
C ARG A 169 1.37 4.42 1.20
N MET A 170 1.31 4.59 2.52
CA MET A 170 0.08 4.92 3.23
C MET A 170 -0.52 6.22 2.69
N LYS A 171 0.29 7.27 2.54
CA LYS A 171 -0.14 8.53 1.94
C LYS A 171 -0.77 8.35 0.56
N GLN A 172 -0.05 7.66 -0.35
CA GLN A 172 -0.51 7.45 -1.72
C GLN A 172 -1.83 6.68 -1.76
N VAL A 173 -1.96 5.64 -0.94
CA VAL A 173 -3.17 4.81 -0.85
C VAL A 173 -4.34 5.63 -0.32
N THR A 174 -4.18 6.34 0.80
CA THR A 174 -5.27 7.13 1.39
C THR A 174 -5.68 8.30 0.50
N ASP A 175 -4.72 9.01 -0.10
CA ASP A 175 -5.02 10.11 -1.03
C ASP A 175 -5.83 9.60 -2.24
N PHE A 176 -5.46 8.41 -2.75
CA PHE A 176 -6.14 7.81 -3.88
C PHE A 176 -7.57 7.34 -3.53
N ILE A 177 -7.77 6.80 -2.33
CA ILE A 177 -9.10 6.41 -1.85
C ILE A 177 -9.98 7.66 -1.65
N ILE A 178 -9.43 8.73 -1.07
CA ILE A 178 -10.15 10.02 -0.95
C ILE A 178 -10.59 10.49 -2.34
N GLU A 179 -9.69 10.47 -3.33
CA GLU A 179 -10.02 10.82 -4.72
C GLU A 179 -11.17 9.97 -5.28
N ILE A 180 -11.10 8.64 -5.13
CA ILE A 180 -12.16 7.73 -5.60
C ILE A 180 -13.50 8.08 -4.95
N CYS A 181 -13.53 8.23 -3.62
CA CYS A 181 -14.75 8.53 -2.89
C CYS A 181 -15.35 9.89 -3.28
N CYS A 182 -14.51 10.92 -3.43
CA CYS A 182 -14.93 12.23 -3.89
C CYS A 182 -15.51 12.17 -5.32
N ASN A 183 -14.86 11.45 -6.23
CA ASN A 183 -15.35 11.29 -7.60
C ASN A 183 -16.69 10.55 -7.63
N VAL A 184 -16.82 9.45 -6.88
CA VAL A 184 -18.10 8.73 -6.74
C VAL A 184 -19.20 9.62 -6.18
N ASN A 185 -18.88 10.48 -5.21
CA ASN A 185 -19.86 11.35 -4.61
C ASN A 185 -20.29 12.50 -5.54
N ASN A 186 -19.34 13.07 -6.29
CA ASN A 186 -19.59 14.20 -7.19
C ASN A 186 -20.26 13.77 -8.50
N GLU A 187 -19.92 12.60 -9.02
CA GLU A 187 -20.40 12.07 -10.30
C GLU A 187 -21.50 11.01 -10.13
N ASN A 188 -22.10 10.88 -8.94
CA ASN A 188 -22.99 9.77 -8.64
C ASN A 188 -24.15 9.63 -9.63
N GLU A 189 -24.79 10.76 -9.97
CA GLU A 189 -25.92 10.80 -10.90
C GLU A 189 -25.51 10.41 -12.33
N GLU A 190 -24.34 10.86 -12.80
CA GLU A 190 -23.85 10.49 -14.13
C GLU A 190 -23.46 9.01 -14.16
N LEU A 191 -22.80 8.53 -13.11
CA LEU A 191 -22.37 7.15 -12.96
C LEU A 191 -23.57 6.19 -12.82
N SER A 192 -24.60 6.56 -12.05
CA SER A 192 -25.81 5.76 -11.85
C SER A 192 -26.61 5.65 -13.15
N ASN A 193 -26.84 6.76 -13.85
CA ASN A 193 -27.58 6.80 -15.10
C ASN A 193 -26.82 6.12 -16.26
N THR A 194 -25.54 6.42 -16.46
CA THR A 194 -24.76 5.92 -17.62
C THR A 194 -24.56 4.41 -17.59
N PHE A 195 -24.25 3.87 -16.41
CA PHE A 195 -23.91 2.46 -16.27
C PHE A 195 -25.11 1.57 -15.95
N PHE A 196 -26.09 2.06 -15.19
CA PHE A 196 -27.08 1.19 -14.56
C PHE A 196 -28.53 1.64 -14.66
N ASP A 197 -28.82 2.86 -15.12
CA ASP A 197 -30.16 3.43 -15.26
C ASP A 197 -30.98 3.37 -13.95
N ILE A 198 -30.38 3.84 -12.87
CA ILE A 198 -30.97 3.91 -11.52
C ILE A 198 -30.70 5.27 -10.89
N GLU A 199 -31.47 5.63 -9.85
CA GLU A 199 -31.41 6.96 -9.24
C GLU A 199 -30.03 7.26 -8.62
N ASN A 200 -29.60 6.45 -7.65
CA ASN A 200 -28.33 6.65 -6.95
C ASN A 200 -27.61 5.33 -6.74
N LEU A 201 -26.29 5.43 -6.52
CA LEU A 201 -25.44 4.31 -6.14
C LEU A 201 -24.73 4.61 -4.83
N GLU A 202 -24.62 3.62 -3.96
CA GLU A 202 -23.83 3.75 -2.73
C GLU A 202 -22.60 2.85 -2.79
N LEU A 203 -21.40 3.41 -2.67
CA LEU A 203 -20.16 2.65 -2.66
C LEU A 203 -20.08 1.83 -1.37
N LYS A 204 -20.12 0.51 -1.49
CA LYS A 204 -20.06 -0.44 -0.37
C LYS A 204 -18.65 -0.92 -0.07
N ASN A 205 -17.83 -1.13 -1.10
CA ASN A 205 -16.46 -1.58 -0.93
C ASN A 205 -15.60 -1.22 -2.15
N ILE A 206 -14.29 -1.11 -1.95
CA ILE A 206 -13.28 -1.01 -3.00
C ILE A 206 -12.43 -2.28 -2.94
N ASN A 207 -12.52 -3.11 -3.98
CA ASN A 207 -11.57 -4.21 -4.13
C ASN A 207 -10.29 -3.66 -4.75
N PHE A 208 -9.24 -3.60 -3.93
CA PHE A 208 -7.89 -3.27 -4.34
C PHE A 208 -7.34 -4.44 -5.17
N SER A 209 -7.39 -4.34 -6.49
CA SER A 209 -7.00 -5.44 -7.38
C SER A 209 -5.47 -5.58 -7.50
N LEU A 210 -4.99 -6.80 -7.77
CA LEU A 210 -3.59 -7.22 -7.95
C LEU A 210 -2.95 -6.72 -9.26
N GLY A 211 -3.26 -5.50 -9.69
CA GLY A 211 -2.66 -4.89 -10.88
C GLY A 211 -1.34 -4.20 -10.54
N ASP A 212 -0.52 -3.93 -11.57
CA ASP A 212 0.67 -3.11 -11.40
C ASP A 212 0.29 -1.70 -10.92
N THR A 213 1.07 -1.18 -9.98
CA THR A 213 0.93 0.21 -9.53
C THR A 213 1.42 1.15 -10.65
N HIS A 214 0.57 2.07 -11.08
CA HIS A 214 0.87 3.09 -12.10
C HIS A 214 0.81 4.50 -11.48
N ASN A 215 1.40 5.51 -12.14
CA ASN A 215 1.20 6.94 -11.84
C ASN A 215 1.18 7.31 -10.34
N ASN A 216 2.34 7.33 -9.70
CA ASN A 216 2.50 7.82 -8.32
C ASN A 216 1.72 7.04 -7.24
N GLY A 217 1.59 5.72 -7.40
CA GLY A 217 1.01 4.86 -6.36
C GLY A 217 -0.45 4.45 -6.61
N LYS A 218 -1.08 4.94 -7.68
CA LYS A 218 -2.46 4.59 -8.06
C LYS A 218 -2.52 3.23 -8.74
N PHE A 219 -3.66 2.58 -8.66
CA PHE A 219 -3.86 1.25 -9.24
C PHE A 219 -5.31 1.09 -9.70
N VAL A 220 -5.58 0.05 -10.47
CA VAL A 220 -6.94 -0.26 -10.90
C VAL A 220 -7.71 -0.85 -9.72
N CYS A 221 -8.93 -0.36 -9.49
CA CYS A 221 -9.80 -0.83 -8.42
C CYS A 221 -11.13 -1.30 -8.99
N VAL A 222 -11.77 -2.26 -8.32
CA VAL A 222 -13.17 -2.59 -8.58
C VAL A 222 -14.01 -1.97 -7.48
N LEU A 223 -14.84 -1.01 -7.86
CA LEU A 223 -15.81 -0.36 -6.97
C LEU A 223 -17.05 -1.24 -6.91
N ASN A 224 -17.38 -1.73 -5.72
CA ASN A 224 -18.60 -2.50 -5.47
C ASN A 224 -19.63 -1.56 -4.84
N PHE A 225 -20.75 -1.40 -5.52
CA PHE A 225 -21.87 -0.62 -5.06
C PHE A 225 -22.97 -1.53 -4.50
N ASP A 226 -24.01 -0.91 -3.95
CA ASP A 226 -25.26 -1.57 -3.64
C ASP A 226 -25.88 -2.26 -4.88
N ASN A 227 -26.86 -3.13 -4.63
CA ASN A 227 -27.54 -3.91 -5.67
C ASN A 227 -26.59 -4.76 -6.54
N ASN A 228 -25.45 -5.20 -5.97
CA ASN A 228 -24.41 -5.99 -6.63
C ASN A 228 -23.82 -5.34 -7.89
N LYS A 229 -23.89 -4.01 -8.03
CA LYS A 229 -23.32 -3.29 -9.17
C LYS A 229 -21.82 -3.08 -8.98
N LYS A 230 -21.07 -3.13 -10.09
CA LYS A 230 -19.61 -3.03 -10.09
C LYS A 230 -19.11 -2.11 -11.19
N VAL A 231 -18.16 -1.24 -10.86
CA VAL A 231 -17.46 -0.38 -11.82
C VAL A 231 -15.96 -0.56 -11.67
N ILE A 232 -15.24 -0.62 -12.78
CA ILE A 232 -13.77 -0.65 -12.78
C ILE A 232 -13.28 0.80 -12.79
N TYR A 233 -12.60 1.21 -11.72
CA TYR A 233 -11.97 2.51 -11.63
C TYR A 233 -10.54 2.42 -12.18
N LYS A 234 -10.25 3.19 -13.24
CA LYS A 234 -8.92 3.28 -13.85
C LYS A 234 -8.34 4.67 -13.61
N PRO A 235 -7.17 4.80 -12.96
CA PRO A 235 -6.55 6.10 -12.65
C PRO A 235 -5.82 6.70 -13.85
N ARG A 236 -6.43 6.66 -15.03
CA ARG A 236 -5.90 7.19 -16.28
C ARG A 236 -7.03 7.66 -17.18
N ASN A 237 -6.74 8.66 -18.01
CA ASN A 237 -7.65 9.10 -19.05
C ASN A 237 -7.98 7.94 -20.00
N MET A 238 -9.27 7.72 -20.26
CA MET A 238 -9.79 6.66 -21.13
C MET A 238 -9.78 7.04 -22.62
N GLY A 239 -9.27 8.22 -22.97
CA GLY A 239 -9.24 8.75 -24.34
C GLY A 239 -8.43 7.90 -25.31
N ILE A 240 -7.45 7.13 -24.83
CA ILE A 240 -6.78 6.13 -25.66
C ILE A 240 -7.75 5.01 -26.01
N ASP A 241 -8.48 4.49 -25.03
CA ASP A 241 -9.48 3.43 -25.23
C ASP A 241 -10.61 3.93 -26.16
N CYS A 242 -11.09 5.17 -25.98
CA CYS A 242 -12.09 5.79 -26.86
C CYS A 242 -11.58 5.96 -28.30
N ARG A 243 -10.35 6.45 -28.49
CA ARG A 243 -9.75 6.61 -29.84
C ARG A 243 -9.49 5.27 -30.52
N LEU A 244 -9.22 4.22 -29.76
CA LEU A 244 -9.07 2.88 -30.31
C LEU A 244 -10.41 2.38 -30.89
N GLU A 245 -11.52 2.66 -30.20
CA GLU A 245 -12.87 2.39 -30.68
C GLU A 245 -13.19 3.16 -31.96
N GLU A 246 -12.95 4.47 -31.95
CA GLU A 246 -13.14 5.34 -33.12
C GLU A 246 -12.36 4.84 -34.33
N LEU A 247 -11.12 4.37 -34.12
CA LEU A 247 -10.29 3.77 -35.17
C LEU A 247 -10.88 2.44 -35.68
N GLY A 248 -11.36 1.57 -34.79
CA GLY A 248 -12.00 0.31 -35.17
C GLY A 248 -13.25 0.52 -36.02
N ASN A 249 -14.08 1.49 -35.62
CA ASN A 249 -15.27 1.91 -36.37
C ASN A 249 -14.88 2.48 -37.74
N PHE A 250 -13.88 3.37 -37.78
CA PHE A 250 -13.37 3.94 -39.03
C PHE A 250 -12.88 2.86 -40.01
N ILE A 251 -12.11 1.87 -39.54
CA ILE A 251 -11.62 0.78 -40.42
C ILE A 251 -12.79 -0.08 -40.89
N SER A 252 -13.76 -0.36 -40.03
CA SER A 252 -14.96 -1.14 -40.39
C SER A 252 -15.83 -0.43 -41.42
N GLU A 253 -15.89 0.91 -41.39
CA GLU A 253 -16.59 1.71 -42.40
C GLU A 253 -15.84 1.76 -43.74
N LYS A 254 -14.50 1.76 -43.72
CA LYS A 254 -13.66 1.92 -44.91
C LYS A 254 -13.22 0.60 -45.55
N SER A 255 -13.39 -0.51 -44.85
CA SER A 255 -13.04 -1.84 -45.34
C SER A 255 -14.27 -2.75 -45.29
N ASN A 256 -14.36 -3.74 -46.18
CA ASN A 256 -15.39 -4.79 -46.09
C ASN A 256 -15.13 -5.77 -44.91
N TYR A 257 -14.32 -5.38 -43.93
CA TYR A 257 -13.98 -6.18 -42.75
C TYR A 257 -14.58 -5.52 -41.51
N SER A 258 -15.36 -6.29 -40.75
CA SER A 258 -15.86 -5.87 -39.45
C SER A 258 -14.76 -6.00 -38.39
N ILE A 259 -14.25 -4.87 -37.91
CA ILE A 259 -13.35 -4.80 -36.76
C ILE A 259 -14.18 -4.36 -35.54
N ASN A 260 -14.59 -5.33 -34.74
CA ASN A 260 -15.33 -5.07 -33.50
C ASN A 260 -14.35 -4.90 -32.34
N ILE A 261 -13.98 -3.66 -32.05
CA ILE A 261 -13.24 -3.31 -30.82
C ILE A 261 -14.29 -2.98 -29.76
N TYR A 262 -14.43 -3.85 -28.75
CA TYR A 262 -15.31 -3.58 -27.62
C TYR A 262 -14.61 -2.65 -26.62
N THR A 263 -15.12 -1.44 -26.48
CA THR A 263 -14.75 -0.55 -25.38
C THR A 263 -15.81 -0.68 -24.29
N PRO A 264 -15.43 -1.00 -23.04
CA PRO A 264 -16.35 -0.95 -21.93
C PRO A 264 -16.95 0.45 -21.81
N LYS A 265 -18.22 0.54 -21.40
CA LYS A 265 -18.84 1.82 -21.02
C LYS A 265 -17.87 2.61 -20.13
N ASN A 266 -17.70 3.88 -20.40
CA ASN A 266 -16.83 4.78 -19.66
C ASN A 266 -17.58 6.07 -19.29
N ASN A 267 -17.23 6.64 -18.14
CA ASN A 267 -17.57 8.03 -17.83
C ASN A 267 -16.47 8.94 -18.39
N ARG A 268 -16.82 10.08 -18.99
CA ARG A 268 -15.87 10.95 -19.72
C ARG A 268 -15.17 11.95 -18.82
#